data_AF-A0A5C4TK49-F1
#
_entry.id   AF-A0A5C4TK49-F1
#
_cell.length_a   1.000
_cell.length_b   1.000
_cell.length_c   1.000
_cell.angle_alpha   90.00
_cell.angle_beta   90.00
_cell.angle_gamma   90.00
#
_symmetry.space_group_name_H-M   'P 1'
#
loop_
_entity.id
_entity.type
_entity.pdbx_description
1 polymer ?
#
loop_
_entity_poly.entity_id
_entity_poly.type
_entity_poly.pdbx_seq_one_letter_code
_entity_poly.pdbx_strand_id
1 'polypeptide(L)'
;MKINIKNKRGFTFTLIVTSITLLILIILLLRNNVMIHCNNLQVKSGPNISYQTTGKINAGTRVQILNRQDNWDRVVYDHSKIGWIPDWLVNNKTLKEATNLSETTVVLDPGHGGSDSGALSTGNNMEKTYTLQVAKKAAKQLQEKGANVIMTRDSDKTVSLFSRPSFSTDNNANLFISFHFDSSPENNTASGFTSYYYHKGLSLKLATDINRQMENIPIDNRGIEFGNFLVIRDVKVPSILLEMGYINDDDDFKHIENQQYQETVAQDVENGVNNYINSTY
;
A
#
# COMPACT_ATOMS: atom_id res chain seq x y z
N MET A 1 19.76 -43.29 -54.68
CA MET A 1 19.85 -41.82 -54.73
C MET A 1 20.42 -41.31 -53.40
N LYS A 2 21.70 -40.93 -53.35
CA LYS A 2 22.35 -40.40 -52.14
C LYS A 2 22.08 -38.90 -52.05
N ILE A 3 21.27 -38.46 -51.10
CA ILE A 3 21.04 -37.03 -50.85
C ILE A 3 22.34 -36.44 -50.27
N ASN A 4 23.03 -35.63 -51.07
CA ASN A 4 24.25 -34.95 -50.66
C ASN A 4 23.87 -33.71 -49.83
N ILE A 5 23.88 -33.84 -48.51
CA ILE A 5 23.63 -32.73 -47.57
C ILE A 5 24.89 -31.84 -47.55
N LYS A 6 25.05 -31.00 -48.58
CA LYS A 6 26.18 -30.07 -48.75
C LYS A 6 26.20 -28.94 -47.73
N ASN A 7 25.17 -28.78 -46.90
CA ASN A 7 25.03 -27.64 -45.99
C ASN A 7 24.82 -28.05 -44.52
N LYS A 8 25.65 -28.99 -44.04
CA LYS A 8 25.63 -29.43 -42.63
C LYS A 8 25.79 -28.26 -41.65
N ARG A 9 26.61 -27.25 -42.00
CA ARG A 9 26.85 -26.04 -41.18
C ARG A 9 25.61 -25.16 -41.04
N GLY A 10 24.88 -24.93 -42.14
CA GLY A 10 23.60 -24.21 -42.11
C GLY A 10 22.54 -24.94 -41.29
N PHE A 11 22.45 -26.27 -41.45
CA PHE A 11 21.53 -27.10 -40.66
C PHE A 11 21.85 -27.07 -39.17
N THR A 12 23.12 -27.21 -38.77
CA THR A 12 23.52 -27.08 -37.36
C THR A 12 23.25 -25.69 -36.80
N PHE A 13 23.47 -24.63 -37.58
CA PHE A 13 23.18 -23.27 -37.15
C PHE A 13 21.68 -23.04 -36.93
N THR A 14 20.83 -23.48 -37.86
CA THR A 14 19.38 -23.42 -37.69
C THR A 14 18.92 -24.20 -36.46
N LEU A 15 19.45 -25.42 -36.25
CA LEU A 15 19.13 -26.23 -35.07
C LEU A 15 19.49 -25.51 -33.77
N ILE A 16 20.70 -24.94 -33.69
CA ILE A 16 21.16 -24.17 -32.52
C ILE A 16 20.24 -22.97 -32.28
N VAL A 17 19.92 -22.19 -33.31
CA VAL A 17 19.01 -21.04 -33.17
C VAL A 17 17.62 -21.47 -32.71
N THR A 18 17.04 -22.53 -33.28
CA THR A 18 15.73 -23.04 -32.86
C THR A 18 15.73 -23.60 -31.44
N SER A 19 16.81 -24.25 -31.02
CA SER A 19 16.95 -24.75 -29.65
C SER A 19 17.09 -23.59 -28.66
N ILE A 20 17.82 -22.54 -29.01
CA ILE A 20 17.96 -21.33 -28.18
C ILE A 20 16.63 -20.59 -28.08
N THR A 21 15.90 -20.39 -29.18
CA THR A 21 14.59 -19.72 -29.14
C THR A 21 13.56 -20.52 -28.35
N LEU A 22 13.54 -21.85 -28.50
CA LEU A 22 12.68 -22.73 -27.70
C LEU A 22 13.05 -22.67 -26.22
N LEU A 23 14.35 -22.66 -25.89
CA LEU A 23 14.83 -22.53 -24.51
C LEU A 23 14.45 -21.17 -23.90
N ILE A 24 14.57 -20.08 -24.65
CA ILE A 24 14.14 -18.73 -24.21
C ILE A 24 12.62 -18.70 -23.97
N LEU A 25 11.83 -19.27 -24.88
CA LEU A 25 10.38 -19.40 -24.72
C LEU A 25 10.02 -20.20 -23.46
N ILE A 26 10.70 -21.32 -23.22
CA ILE A 26 10.52 -22.12 -22.00
C ILE A 26 10.89 -21.31 -20.75
N ILE A 27 12.01 -20.58 -20.77
CA ILE A 27 12.42 -19.72 -19.64
C ILE A 27 11.39 -18.62 -19.39
N LEU A 28 10.87 -17.96 -20.43
CA LEU A 28 9.84 -16.93 -20.31
C LEU A 28 8.52 -17.49 -19.79
N LEU A 29 8.13 -18.68 -20.25
CA LEU A 29 6.96 -19.39 -19.72
C LEU A 29 7.18 -19.72 -18.23
N LEU A 30 8.29 -20.33 -17.86
CA LEU A 30 8.58 -20.71 -16.48
C LEU A 30 8.68 -19.50 -15.54
N ARG A 31 9.23 -18.37 -16.01
CA ARG A 31 9.43 -17.16 -15.21
C ARG A 31 8.13 -16.40 -14.92
N ASN A 32 7.13 -16.54 -15.77
CA ASN A 32 5.85 -15.83 -15.64
C ASN A 32 4.74 -16.69 -15.03
N ASN A 33 5.02 -17.90 -14.56
CA ASN A 33 4.03 -18.74 -13.88
C ASN A 33 4.11 -18.58 -12.36
N VAL A 34 2.99 -18.29 -11.71
CA VAL A 34 2.89 -18.24 -10.25
C VAL A 34 1.81 -19.19 -9.74
N MET A 35 2.06 -19.81 -8.58
CA MET A 35 1.08 -20.64 -7.89
C MET A 35 0.27 -19.78 -6.93
N ILE A 36 -1.05 -19.89 -7.00
CA ILE A 36 -1.95 -19.23 -6.06
C ILE A 36 -1.96 -19.98 -4.74
N HIS A 37 -1.84 -19.26 -3.62
CA HIS A 37 -1.79 -19.84 -2.28
C HIS A 37 -3.10 -19.67 -1.48
N CYS A 38 -4.03 -18.84 -1.96
CA CYS A 38 -5.32 -18.59 -1.33
C CYS A 38 -6.50 -19.27 -2.05
N ASN A 39 -7.52 -19.66 -1.28
CA ASN A 39 -8.80 -20.15 -1.80
C ASN A 39 -9.73 -18.99 -2.15
N ASN A 40 -10.62 -19.22 -3.11
CA ASN A 40 -11.65 -18.26 -3.54
C ASN A 40 -11.10 -16.89 -3.99
N LEU A 41 -9.87 -16.82 -4.51
CA LEU A 41 -9.28 -15.59 -5.05
C LEU A 41 -10.17 -15.02 -6.16
N GLN A 42 -10.75 -13.83 -5.94
CA GLN A 42 -11.60 -13.19 -6.93
C GLN A 42 -10.77 -12.68 -8.10
N VAL A 43 -11.12 -13.09 -9.31
CA VAL A 43 -10.56 -12.56 -10.55
C VAL A 43 -11.44 -11.41 -11.01
N LYS A 44 -10.84 -10.25 -11.26
CA LYS A 44 -11.53 -9.01 -11.64
C LYS A 44 -11.41 -8.75 -13.14
N SER A 45 -12.37 -8.02 -13.71
CA SER A 45 -12.31 -7.57 -15.11
C SER A 45 -11.27 -6.48 -15.37
N GLY A 46 -10.76 -5.82 -14.32
CA GLY A 46 -9.74 -4.78 -14.40
C GLY A 46 -8.86 -4.70 -13.13
N PRO A 47 -7.79 -3.89 -13.14
CA PRO A 47 -6.76 -3.83 -12.11
C PRO A 47 -7.18 -3.00 -10.88
N ASN A 48 -8.39 -3.24 -10.37
CA ASN A 48 -8.84 -2.74 -9.06
C ASN A 48 -10.00 -3.60 -8.53
N ILE A 49 -10.30 -3.44 -7.25
CA ILE A 49 -11.34 -4.19 -6.53
C ILE A 49 -12.77 -3.87 -7.01
N SER A 50 -13.00 -2.68 -7.56
CA SER A 50 -14.31 -2.16 -7.98
C SER A 50 -14.78 -2.75 -9.32
N TYR A 51 -13.86 -3.33 -10.08
CA TYR A 51 -14.20 -4.08 -11.28
C TYR A 51 -15.03 -5.32 -10.96
N GLN A 52 -15.84 -5.73 -11.92
CA GLN A 52 -16.70 -6.90 -11.76
C GLN A 52 -15.86 -8.16 -11.60
N THR A 53 -16.28 -9.03 -10.68
CA THR A 53 -15.66 -10.34 -10.51
C THR A 53 -16.06 -11.23 -11.69
N THR A 54 -15.08 -11.63 -12.50
CA THR A 54 -15.25 -12.46 -13.70
C THR A 54 -14.98 -13.94 -13.43
N GLY A 55 -14.41 -14.26 -12.26
CA GLY A 55 -14.16 -15.64 -11.87
C GLY A 55 -13.55 -15.76 -10.48
N LYS A 56 -13.23 -17.00 -10.09
CA LYS A 56 -12.52 -17.31 -8.86
C LYS A 56 -11.41 -18.33 -9.14
N ILE A 57 -10.30 -18.21 -8.43
CA ILE A 57 -9.17 -19.14 -8.50
C ILE A 57 -8.93 -19.71 -7.11
N ASN A 58 -8.73 -21.03 -7.02
CA ASN A 58 -8.44 -21.71 -5.75
C ASN A 58 -6.95 -21.95 -5.58
N ALA A 59 -6.55 -22.18 -4.33
CA ALA A 59 -5.17 -22.46 -3.98
C ALA A 59 -4.64 -23.68 -4.75
N GLY A 60 -3.37 -23.65 -5.11
CA GLY A 60 -2.70 -24.66 -5.94
C GLY A 60 -2.84 -24.43 -7.45
N THR A 61 -3.74 -23.54 -7.89
CA THR A 61 -3.84 -23.17 -9.31
C THR A 61 -2.59 -22.43 -9.75
N ARG A 62 -2.01 -22.83 -10.89
CA ARG A 62 -0.95 -22.06 -11.55
C ARG A 62 -1.55 -21.10 -12.55
N VAL A 63 -1.09 -19.86 -12.52
CA VAL A 63 -1.51 -18.79 -13.43
C VAL A 63 -0.31 -18.23 -14.15
N GLN A 64 -0.50 -17.81 -15.40
CA GLN A 64 0.54 -17.13 -16.18
C GLN A 64 0.31 -15.63 -16.15
N ILE A 65 1.27 -14.87 -15.64
CA ILE A 65 1.27 -13.41 -15.66
C ILE A 65 1.57 -12.92 -17.08
N LEU A 66 0.62 -12.16 -17.63
CA LEU A 66 0.72 -11.49 -18.93
C LEU A 66 1.31 -10.08 -18.79
N ASN A 67 0.86 -9.32 -17.80
CA ASN A 67 1.29 -7.94 -17.53
C ASN A 67 1.01 -7.58 -16.07
N ARG A 68 1.66 -6.54 -15.56
CA ARG A 68 1.42 -5.93 -14.25
C ARG A 68 0.98 -4.49 -14.41
N GLN A 69 0.01 -4.07 -13.61
CA GLN A 69 -0.46 -2.68 -13.57
C GLN A 69 -1.05 -2.39 -12.19
N ASP A 70 -0.66 -1.28 -11.56
CA ASP A 70 -1.27 -0.77 -10.32
C ASP A 70 -1.37 -1.79 -9.18
N ASN A 71 -0.34 -2.63 -8.99
CA ASN A 71 -0.29 -3.78 -8.06
C ASN A 71 -1.23 -4.95 -8.40
N TRP A 72 -1.69 -5.05 -9.64
CA TRP A 72 -2.46 -6.20 -10.14
C TRP A 72 -1.69 -6.92 -11.24
N ASP A 73 -1.69 -8.25 -11.15
CA ASP A 73 -1.22 -9.13 -12.20
C ASP A 73 -2.40 -9.47 -13.14
N ARG A 74 -2.27 -9.13 -14.43
CA ARG A 74 -3.14 -9.66 -15.46
C ARG A 74 -2.70 -11.08 -15.76
N VAL A 75 -3.58 -12.04 -15.56
CA VAL A 75 -3.25 -13.46 -15.64
C VAL A 75 -4.09 -14.22 -16.65
N VAL A 76 -3.50 -15.27 -17.23
CA VAL A 76 -4.23 -16.37 -17.85
C VAL A 76 -4.37 -17.50 -16.82
N TYR A 77 -5.60 -18.01 -16.68
CA TYR A 77 -5.95 -19.14 -15.82
C TYR A 77 -6.98 -20.02 -16.53
N ASP A 78 -7.21 -21.24 -16.02
CA ASP A 78 -8.10 -22.23 -16.64
C ASP A 78 -7.89 -22.37 -18.17
N HIS A 79 -6.63 -22.45 -18.60
CA HIS A 79 -6.17 -22.56 -20.01
C HIS A 79 -6.40 -21.35 -20.91
N SER A 80 -7.50 -20.60 -20.77
CA SER A 80 -7.83 -19.51 -21.69
C SER A 80 -8.55 -18.32 -21.06
N LYS A 81 -8.90 -18.37 -19.77
CA LYS A 81 -9.57 -17.24 -19.11
C LYS A 81 -8.54 -16.18 -18.77
N ILE A 82 -8.92 -14.93 -18.96
CA ILE A 82 -8.07 -13.78 -18.66
C ILE A 82 -8.79 -12.91 -17.64
N GLY A 83 -8.04 -12.44 -16.66
CA GLY A 83 -8.51 -11.41 -15.74
C GLY A 83 -7.39 -10.88 -14.90
N TRP A 84 -7.74 -10.07 -13.91
CA TRP A 84 -6.80 -9.42 -13.03
C TRP A 84 -6.91 -10.03 -11.64
N ILE A 85 -5.75 -10.35 -11.08
CA ILE A 85 -5.64 -10.74 -9.68
C ILE A 85 -4.68 -9.78 -8.98
N PRO A 86 -4.91 -9.51 -7.69
CA PRO A 86 -4.02 -8.68 -6.91
C PRO A 86 -2.63 -9.33 -6.74
N ASP A 87 -1.56 -8.61 -7.06
CA ASP A 87 -0.18 -9.15 -7.03
C ASP A 87 0.26 -9.54 -5.61
N TRP A 88 -0.29 -8.89 -4.59
CA TRP A 88 0.09 -9.08 -3.21
C TRP A 88 -0.48 -10.39 -2.66
N LEU A 89 -1.64 -10.85 -3.14
CA LEU A 89 -2.17 -12.19 -2.82
C LEU A 89 -1.39 -13.31 -3.51
N VAL A 90 -0.64 -12.97 -4.55
CA VAL A 90 0.21 -13.89 -5.31
C VAL A 90 1.60 -14.00 -4.66
N ASN A 91 2.18 -12.86 -4.28
CA ASN A 91 3.54 -12.78 -3.74
C ASN A 91 3.61 -12.97 -2.22
N ASN A 92 2.52 -12.70 -1.48
CA ASN A 92 2.45 -12.97 -0.05
C ASN A 92 2.01 -14.43 0.19
N LYS A 93 3.01 -15.29 0.41
CA LYS A 93 2.86 -16.75 0.56
C LYS A 93 1.97 -17.19 1.73
N THR A 94 1.53 -16.28 2.59
CA THR A 94 0.89 -16.61 3.88
C THR A 94 -0.63 -16.47 3.87
N LEU A 95 -1.22 -15.78 2.89
CA LEU A 95 -2.67 -15.57 2.84
C LEU A 95 -3.36 -16.81 2.25
N LYS A 96 -4.14 -17.52 3.09
CA LYS A 96 -4.87 -18.75 2.69
C LYS A 96 -6.27 -18.45 2.14
N GLU A 97 -6.85 -17.28 2.42
CA GLU A 97 -8.19 -16.85 1.96
C GLU A 97 -8.20 -15.32 1.77
N ALA A 98 -9.04 -14.82 0.84
CA ALA A 98 -9.30 -13.39 0.71
C ALA A 98 -10.09 -12.88 1.93
N THR A 99 -9.62 -11.81 2.56
CA THR A 99 -10.26 -11.11 3.67
C THR A 99 -10.86 -9.77 3.20
N ASN A 100 -11.76 -9.17 3.99
CA ASN A 100 -12.27 -7.81 3.71
C ASN A 100 -11.12 -6.79 3.60
N LEU A 101 -10.10 -6.92 4.45
CA LEU A 101 -8.87 -6.13 4.35
C LEU A 101 -8.14 -6.36 3.02
N SER A 102 -8.10 -7.60 2.54
CA SER A 102 -7.42 -7.90 1.28
C SER A 102 -8.10 -7.38 0.02
N GLU A 103 -9.39 -7.05 0.15
CA GLU A 103 -10.18 -6.38 -0.87
C GLU A 103 -10.24 -4.87 -0.65
N THR A 104 -9.50 -4.32 0.31
CA THR A 104 -9.51 -2.89 0.61
C THR A 104 -8.32 -2.20 -0.05
N THR A 105 -8.59 -1.10 -0.75
CA THR A 105 -7.58 -0.14 -1.21
C THR A 105 -7.44 0.99 -0.19
N VAL A 106 -6.25 1.10 0.41
CA VAL A 106 -5.92 2.13 1.40
C VAL A 106 -4.92 3.10 0.79
N VAL A 107 -5.30 4.37 0.71
CA VAL A 107 -4.35 5.43 0.38
C VAL A 107 -3.68 5.92 1.66
N LEU A 108 -2.35 5.88 1.67
CA LEU A 108 -1.54 6.50 2.71
C LEU A 108 -0.91 7.78 2.15
N ASP A 109 -1.08 8.87 2.88
CA ASP A 109 -0.58 10.19 2.51
C ASP A 109 0.50 10.64 3.48
N PRO A 110 1.79 10.40 3.19
CA PRO A 110 2.85 11.02 3.99
C PRO A 110 2.84 12.53 3.72
N GLY A 111 2.55 13.31 4.75
CA GLY A 111 2.49 14.77 4.70
C GLY A 111 3.77 15.40 4.14
N HIS A 112 3.66 16.58 3.53
CA HIS A 112 4.81 17.34 2.99
C HIS A 112 5.57 16.61 1.87
N GLY A 113 6.87 16.89 1.71
CA GLY A 113 7.75 16.22 0.75
C GLY A 113 8.38 17.17 -0.27
N GLY A 114 9.56 16.80 -0.75
CA GLY A 114 10.35 17.60 -1.70
C GLY A 114 10.72 18.95 -1.09
N SER A 115 10.26 20.04 -1.71
CA SER A 115 10.52 21.41 -1.27
C SER A 115 9.80 21.80 0.02
N ASP A 116 8.77 21.09 0.41
CA ASP A 116 8.03 21.30 1.66
C ASP A 116 8.61 20.39 2.74
N SER A 117 9.31 20.97 3.71
CA SER A 117 9.91 20.23 4.84
C SER A 117 8.87 19.75 5.86
N GLY A 118 7.71 20.39 5.90
CA GLY A 118 6.87 20.43 7.10
C GLY A 118 7.57 21.17 8.25
N ALA A 119 7.09 20.91 9.46
CA ALA A 119 7.68 21.45 10.68
C ALA A 119 9.11 20.91 10.92
N LEU A 120 9.86 21.64 11.74
CA LEU A 120 11.23 21.30 12.11
C LEU A 120 11.30 20.93 13.58
N SER A 121 12.08 19.90 13.90
CA SER A 121 12.47 19.66 15.29
C SER A 121 13.45 20.72 15.79
N THR A 122 13.71 20.74 17.10
CA THR A 122 14.74 21.61 17.72
C THR A 122 16.13 21.42 17.09
N GLY A 123 16.42 20.21 16.60
CA GLY A 123 17.63 19.84 15.87
C GLY A 123 17.60 20.06 14.36
N ASN A 124 16.61 20.77 13.80
CA ASN A 124 16.38 20.98 12.37
C ASN A 124 16.08 19.72 11.54
N ASN A 125 15.60 18.64 12.18
CA ASN A 125 15.11 17.49 11.44
C ASN A 125 13.73 17.80 10.85
N MET A 126 13.49 17.35 9.61
CA MET A 126 12.30 17.73 8.84
C MET A 126 11.19 16.70 8.98
N GLU A 127 9.97 17.15 9.28
CA GLU A 127 8.76 16.34 9.41
C GLU A 127 8.54 15.39 8.23
N LYS A 128 8.72 15.87 6.99
CA LYS A 128 8.56 15.07 5.76
C LYS A 128 9.33 13.75 5.77
N THR A 129 10.42 13.69 6.52
CA THR A 129 11.29 12.52 6.64
C THR A 129 10.59 11.44 7.46
N TYR A 130 10.08 11.82 8.63
CA TYR A 130 9.46 10.89 9.57
C TYR A 130 8.06 10.47 9.12
N THR A 131 7.29 11.37 8.49
CA THR A 131 5.98 11.01 7.92
C THR A 131 6.14 9.94 6.84
N LEU A 132 7.16 10.06 5.98
CA LEU A 132 7.47 9.04 4.97
C LEU A 132 7.90 7.72 5.60
N GLN A 133 8.71 7.76 6.65
CA GLN A 133 9.20 6.55 7.33
C GLN A 133 8.05 5.76 7.96
N VAL A 134 7.20 6.41 8.76
CA VAL A 134 6.05 5.77 9.42
C VAL A 134 5.05 5.25 8.37
N ALA A 135 4.70 6.07 7.38
CA ALA A 135 3.74 5.66 6.35
C ALA A 135 4.25 4.47 5.51
N LYS A 136 5.56 4.36 5.24
CA LYS A 136 6.14 3.18 4.57
C LYS A 136 6.04 1.91 5.41
N LYS A 137 6.24 2.02 6.73
CA LYS A 137 6.09 0.90 7.65
C LYS A 137 4.62 0.45 7.70
N ALA A 138 3.70 1.40 7.84
CA ALA A 138 2.26 1.13 7.79
C ALA A 138 1.86 0.50 6.46
N ALA A 139 2.39 1.00 5.33
CA ALA A 139 2.16 0.43 4.01
C ALA A 139 2.58 -1.04 3.95
N LYS A 140 3.81 -1.32 4.38
CA LYS A 140 4.36 -2.67 4.40
C LYS A 140 3.49 -3.61 5.23
N GLN A 141 3.11 -3.23 6.44
CA GLN A 141 2.32 -4.09 7.33
C GLN A 141 0.90 -4.32 6.80
N LEU A 142 0.24 -3.28 6.28
CA LEU A 142 -1.05 -3.40 5.62
C LEU A 142 -0.98 -4.33 4.39
N GLN A 143 0.07 -4.21 3.56
CA GLN A 143 0.33 -5.11 2.43
C GLN A 143 0.61 -6.56 2.88
N GLU A 144 1.33 -6.76 3.99
CA GLU A 144 1.57 -8.07 4.59
C GLU A 144 0.28 -8.74 5.10
N LYS A 145 -0.75 -7.96 5.42
CA LYS A 145 -2.10 -8.44 5.73
C LYS A 145 -3.02 -8.52 4.51
N GLY A 146 -2.50 -8.13 3.36
CA GLY A 146 -3.14 -8.26 2.07
C GLY A 146 -3.88 -7.02 1.58
N ALA A 147 -3.81 -5.86 2.23
CA ALA A 147 -4.43 -4.65 1.68
C ALA A 147 -3.72 -4.16 0.41
N ASN A 148 -4.48 -3.59 -0.53
CA ASN A 148 -3.89 -2.80 -1.62
C ASN A 148 -3.50 -1.42 -1.08
N VAL A 149 -2.21 -1.15 -0.93
CA VAL A 149 -1.75 0.14 -0.42
C VAL A 149 -1.18 0.99 -1.54
N ILE A 150 -1.67 2.22 -1.64
CA ILE A 150 -1.19 3.23 -2.59
C ILE A 150 -0.73 4.44 -1.79
N MET A 151 0.49 4.92 -2.04
CA MET A 151 1.03 6.09 -1.35
C MET A 151 0.98 7.32 -2.25
N THR A 152 0.55 8.47 -1.73
CA THR A 152 0.63 9.75 -2.47
C THR A 152 2.08 10.09 -2.83
N ARG A 153 3.02 9.73 -1.94
CA ARG A 153 4.45 9.66 -2.20
C ARG A 153 5.13 8.49 -1.49
N ASP A 154 6.07 7.88 -2.18
CA ASP A 154 6.91 6.76 -1.75
C ASP A 154 8.40 7.15 -1.65
N SER A 155 8.69 8.43 -1.84
CA SER A 155 10.02 9.04 -1.88
C SER A 155 9.91 10.49 -1.41
N ASP A 156 11.05 11.15 -1.23
CA ASP A 156 11.09 12.59 -0.94
C ASP A 156 10.83 13.40 -2.22
N LYS A 157 9.56 13.51 -2.59
CA LYS A 157 9.07 14.26 -3.76
C LYS A 157 7.95 15.21 -3.35
N THR A 158 7.88 16.36 -4.03
CA THR A 158 6.79 17.32 -3.83
C THR A 158 5.47 16.72 -4.33
N VAL A 159 4.45 16.75 -3.47
CA VAL A 159 3.06 16.44 -3.82
C VAL A 159 2.20 17.63 -3.43
N SER A 160 1.48 18.19 -4.41
CA SER A 160 0.61 19.34 -4.20
C SER A 160 -0.50 19.01 -3.20
N LEU A 161 -0.75 19.94 -2.27
CA LEU A 161 -1.83 19.83 -1.30
C LEU A 161 -3.19 19.58 -1.99
N PHE A 162 -3.45 20.25 -3.11
CA PHE A 162 -4.70 20.15 -3.86
C PHE A 162 -4.88 18.82 -4.62
N SER A 163 -3.78 18.10 -4.92
CA SER A 163 -3.88 16.80 -5.60
C SER A 163 -4.11 15.64 -4.63
N ARG A 164 -3.77 15.80 -3.34
CA ARG A 164 -3.91 14.73 -2.35
C ARG A 164 -5.36 14.25 -2.18
N PRO A 165 -6.39 15.13 -2.13
CA PRO A 165 -7.77 14.67 -2.01
C PRO A 165 -8.29 13.89 -3.22
N SER A 166 -7.96 14.33 -4.44
CA SER A 166 -8.42 13.66 -5.65
C SER A 166 -7.75 12.30 -5.81
N PHE A 167 -6.52 12.14 -5.32
CA PHE A 167 -5.73 10.90 -5.39
C PHE A 167 -6.51 9.66 -4.95
N SER A 168 -7.28 9.76 -3.86
CA SER A 168 -8.15 8.67 -3.39
C SER A 168 -9.25 8.31 -4.37
N THR A 169 -9.88 9.31 -4.98
CA THR A 169 -10.94 9.09 -5.96
C THR A 169 -10.37 8.52 -7.26
N ASP A 170 -9.25 9.08 -7.71
CA ASP A 170 -8.56 8.70 -8.95
C ASP A 170 -8.04 7.26 -8.90
N ASN A 171 -7.75 6.74 -7.70
CA ASN A 171 -7.27 5.38 -7.47
C ASN A 171 -8.35 4.43 -6.87
N ASN A 172 -9.63 4.82 -6.88
CA ASN A 172 -10.73 4.02 -6.33
C ASN A 172 -10.47 3.50 -4.90
N ALA A 173 -9.86 4.33 -4.05
CA ALA A 173 -9.56 3.98 -2.67
C ALA A 173 -10.84 3.76 -1.85
N ASN A 174 -10.74 2.96 -0.79
CA ASN A 174 -11.77 2.82 0.22
C ASN A 174 -11.49 3.68 1.44
N LEU A 175 -10.21 3.93 1.75
CA LEU A 175 -9.74 4.68 2.91
C LEU A 175 -8.62 5.63 2.52
N PHE A 176 -8.51 6.74 3.25
CA PHE A 176 -7.40 7.69 3.15
C PHE A 176 -6.87 8.02 4.54
N ILE A 177 -5.56 7.87 4.74
CA ILE A 177 -4.91 8.17 6.04
C ILE A 177 -3.72 9.07 5.77
N SER A 178 -3.79 10.31 6.28
CA SER A 178 -2.66 11.23 6.24
C SER A 178 -1.80 11.13 7.49
N PHE A 179 -0.48 11.20 7.33
CA PHE A 179 0.52 11.07 8.39
C PHE A 179 1.28 12.38 8.53
N HIS A 180 1.22 12.97 9.72
CA HIS A 180 1.86 14.24 10.10
C HIS A 180 2.44 14.16 11.52
N PHE A 181 3.23 15.17 11.88
CA PHE A 181 3.60 15.46 13.26
C PHE A 181 3.29 16.92 13.55
N ASP A 182 2.72 17.16 14.72
CA ASP A 182 2.29 18.50 15.12
C ASP A 182 3.52 19.37 15.43
N SER A 183 3.29 20.67 15.57
CA SER A 183 4.28 21.60 16.09
C SER A 183 3.63 22.72 16.87
N SER A 184 4.32 23.20 17.88
CA SER A 184 3.91 24.36 18.67
C SER A 184 4.66 25.62 18.21
N PRO A 185 4.11 26.84 18.40
CA PRO A 185 4.79 28.08 18.02
C PRO A 185 6.16 28.26 18.66
N GLU A 186 6.34 27.75 19.88
CA GLU A 186 7.58 27.76 20.65
C GLU A 186 7.96 26.32 21.03
N ASN A 187 9.24 25.97 20.92
CA ASN A 187 9.71 24.61 21.20
C ASN A 187 9.36 24.16 22.63
N ASN A 188 9.06 22.86 22.78
CA ASN A 188 8.79 22.22 24.08
C ASN A 188 7.61 22.84 24.85
N THR A 189 6.58 23.33 24.16
CA THR A 189 5.38 23.91 24.80
C THR A 189 4.10 23.09 24.62
N ALA A 190 4.12 22.05 23.79
CA ALA A 190 3.04 21.09 23.64
C ALA A 190 3.59 19.71 23.27
N SER A 191 2.90 18.66 23.71
CA SER A 191 3.22 17.27 23.43
C SER A 191 1.94 16.46 23.21
N GLY A 192 2.10 15.23 22.74
CA GLY A 192 1.01 14.28 22.55
C GLY A 192 0.58 14.10 21.10
N PHE A 193 -0.19 13.06 20.82
CA PHE A 193 -0.71 12.75 19.49
C PHE A 193 -2.22 12.99 19.40
N THR A 194 -2.71 13.37 18.22
CA THR A 194 -4.13 13.63 17.96
C THR A 194 -4.56 12.96 16.64
N SER A 195 -5.74 12.35 16.62
CA SER A 195 -6.33 11.84 15.38
C SER A 195 -7.45 12.77 14.91
N TYR A 196 -7.30 13.35 13.72
CA TYR A 196 -8.25 14.28 13.15
C TYR A 196 -9.18 13.65 12.13
N TYR A 197 -10.46 14.04 12.18
CA TYR A 197 -11.45 13.74 11.15
C TYR A 197 -12.12 15.03 10.67
N TYR A 198 -12.58 15.06 9.42
CA TYR A 198 -13.44 16.14 8.93
C TYR A 198 -14.91 15.68 8.86
N HIS A 199 -15.15 14.59 8.15
CA HIS A 199 -16.50 14.03 7.97
C HIS A 199 -16.91 13.19 9.17
N LYS A 200 -18.14 13.33 9.66
CA LYS A 200 -18.68 12.43 10.70
C LYS A 200 -19.00 11.04 10.11
N GLY A 201 -19.41 10.10 10.96
CA GLY A 201 -19.78 8.75 10.54
C GLY A 201 -18.55 7.89 10.32
N LEU A 202 -18.31 7.44 9.08
CA LEU A 202 -17.26 6.48 8.77
C LEU A 202 -15.84 7.01 9.06
N SER A 203 -15.53 8.28 8.78
CA SER A 203 -14.20 8.83 9.12
C SER A 203 -13.98 8.95 10.63
N LEU A 204 -15.00 9.40 11.39
CA LEU A 204 -14.92 9.43 12.85
C LEU A 204 -14.74 8.02 13.42
N LYS A 205 -15.43 7.02 12.86
CA LYS A 205 -15.26 5.62 13.25
C LYS A 205 -13.84 5.12 12.94
N LEU A 206 -13.30 5.43 11.75
CA LEU A 206 -11.93 5.11 11.38
C LEU A 206 -10.92 5.74 12.35
N ALA A 207 -11.09 7.04 12.67
CA ALA A 207 -10.26 7.73 13.66
C ALA A 207 -10.34 7.06 15.02
N THR A 208 -11.53 6.64 15.45
CA THR A 208 -11.76 5.94 16.71
C THR A 208 -11.05 4.60 16.77
N ASP A 209 -11.17 3.80 15.72
CA ASP A 209 -10.61 2.46 15.70
C ASP A 209 -9.07 2.48 15.65
N ILE A 210 -8.47 3.45 14.94
CA ILE A 210 -7.01 3.64 14.91
C ILE A 210 -6.50 4.26 16.22
N ASN A 211 -7.11 5.34 16.71
CA ASN A 211 -6.67 6.02 17.93
C ASN A 211 -6.66 5.07 19.15
N ARG A 212 -7.65 4.17 19.25
CA ARG A 212 -7.70 3.15 20.32
C ARG A 212 -6.50 2.20 20.29
N GLN A 213 -5.99 1.84 19.11
CA GLN A 213 -4.82 0.96 19.03
C GLN A 213 -3.55 1.68 19.52
N MET A 214 -3.48 2.99 19.33
CA MET A 214 -2.33 3.83 19.70
C MET A 214 -2.29 4.20 21.19
N GLU A 215 -3.23 3.74 22.03
CA GLU A 215 -3.32 4.11 23.46
C GLU A 215 -2.08 3.77 24.29
N ASN A 216 -1.25 2.81 23.85
CA ASN A 216 -0.10 2.31 24.61
C ASN A 216 1.27 2.78 24.07
N ILE A 217 1.30 3.72 23.13
CA ILE A 217 2.56 4.31 22.66
C ILE A 217 3.10 5.29 23.72
N PRO A 218 4.42 5.55 23.77
CA PRO A 218 5.04 6.40 24.79
C PRO A 218 4.86 7.92 24.56
N ILE A 219 3.75 8.32 23.93
CA ILE A 219 3.36 9.72 23.71
C ILE A 219 1.90 9.86 24.14
N ASP A 220 1.57 10.93 24.85
CA ASP A 220 0.24 11.13 25.43
C ASP A 220 -0.85 11.19 24.34
N ASN A 221 -1.94 10.45 24.54
CA ASN A 221 -3.10 10.48 23.64
C ASN A 221 -3.97 11.69 23.95
N ARG A 222 -4.02 12.66 23.02
CA ARG A 222 -4.88 13.86 23.12
C ARG A 222 -6.28 13.62 22.58
N GLY A 223 -6.54 12.41 22.06
CA GLY A 223 -7.83 11.95 21.60
C GLY A 223 -8.09 12.22 20.13
N ILE A 224 -9.37 12.41 19.82
CA ILE A 224 -9.88 12.51 18.45
C ILE A 224 -10.61 13.83 18.32
N GLU A 225 -10.25 14.62 17.31
CA GLU A 225 -10.79 15.96 17.12
C GLU A 225 -11.29 16.21 15.70
N PHE A 226 -12.21 17.15 15.56
CA PHE A 226 -12.56 17.69 14.25
C PHE A 226 -11.43 18.58 13.74
N GLY A 227 -10.95 18.35 12.51
CA GLY A 227 -9.90 19.13 11.87
C GLY A 227 -10.32 19.60 10.47
N ASN A 228 -10.29 20.91 10.22
CA ASN A 228 -10.60 21.49 8.91
C ASN A 228 -9.39 21.50 7.95
N PHE A 229 -8.76 20.34 7.79
CA PHE A 229 -7.60 20.20 6.90
C PHE A 229 -8.02 19.81 5.49
N LEU A 230 -7.46 20.48 4.49
CA LEU A 230 -7.82 20.29 3.09
C LEU A 230 -7.71 18.81 2.67
N VAL A 231 -6.64 18.13 3.09
CA VAL A 231 -6.35 16.73 2.74
C VAL A 231 -7.40 15.72 3.20
N ILE A 232 -8.22 16.03 4.20
CA ILE A 232 -9.30 15.15 4.68
C ILE A 232 -10.69 15.75 4.44
N ARG A 233 -10.78 17.06 4.21
CA ARG A 233 -12.04 17.74 3.89
C ARG A 233 -12.55 17.36 2.50
N ASP A 234 -11.68 17.43 1.50
CA ASP A 234 -12.09 17.33 0.09
C ASP A 234 -11.98 15.87 -0.45
N VAL A 235 -11.79 14.90 0.45
CA VAL A 235 -11.74 13.46 0.14
C VAL A 235 -13.16 12.86 0.19
N LYS A 236 -13.47 12.00 -0.78
CA LYS A 236 -14.81 11.38 -0.93
C LYS A 236 -14.99 10.03 -0.23
N VAL A 237 -13.94 9.54 0.42
CA VAL A 237 -13.89 8.26 1.14
C VAL A 237 -13.62 8.53 2.62
N PRO A 238 -13.90 7.57 3.53
CA PRO A 238 -13.49 7.69 4.93
C PRO A 238 -12.01 8.07 5.03
N SER A 239 -11.75 9.16 5.75
CA SER A 239 -10.49 9.88 5.71
C SER A 239 -10.13 10.50 7.05
N ILE A 240 -8.87 10.33 7.47
CA ILE A 240 -8.34 10.88 8.71
C ILE A 240 -6.92 11.45 8.51
N LEU A 241 -6.51 12.29 9.44
CA LEU A 241 -5.14 12.79 9.56
C LEU A 241 -4.62 12.45 10.95
N LEU A 242 -3.45 11.83 11.02
CA LEU A 242 -2.79 11.47 12.27
C LEU A 242 -1.66 12.48 12.53
N GLU A 243 -1.78 13.24 13.61
CA GLU A 243 -0.66 13.99 14.19
C GLU A 243 -0.02 13.11 15.26
N MET A 244 1.12 12.50 14.94
CA MET A 244 1.69 11.38 15.71
C MET A 244 2.66 11.82 16.83
N GLY A 245 2.46 13.01 17.39
CA GLY A 245 3.37 13.66 18.35
C GLY A 245 3.81 15.04 17.87
N TYR A 246 4.40 15.84 18.76
CA TYR A 246 4.94 17.16 18.44
C TYR A 246 6.41 17.06 18.01
N ILE A 247 6.73 17.43 16.77
CA ILE A 247 8.10 17.28 16.26
C ILE A 247 9.10 18.22 16.94
N ASN A 248 8.63 19.36 17.44
CA ASN A 248 9.43 20.37 18.13
C ASN A 248 9.32 20.32 19.66
N ASP A 249 8.83 19.19 20.19
CA ASP A 249 8.99 18.79 21.57
C ASP A 249 10.09 17.73 21.67
N ASP A 250 11.09 17.97 22.51
CA ASP A 250 12.29 17.14 22.62
C ASP A 250 12.00 15.75 23.22
N ASP A 251 10.93 15.60 24.00
CA ASP A 251 10.55 14.32 24.58
C ASP A 251 9.75 13.48 23.58
N ASP A 252 8.76 14.07 22.90
CA ASP A 252 8.07 13.41 21.78
C ASP A 252 9.08 13.05 20.66
N PHE A 253 9.99 13.96 20.31
CA PHE A 253 10.92 13.75 19.19
C PHE A 253 11.86 12.56 19.39
N LYS A 254 12.32 12.29 20.63
CA LYS A 254 13.11 11.09 20.98
C LYS A 254 12.36 9.81 20.60
N HIS A 255 11.04 9.81 20.70
CA HIS A 255 10.19 8.71 20.28
C HIS A 255 9.96 8.73 18.77
N ILE A 256 9.64 9.89 18.18
CA ILE A 256 9.40 10.05 16.73
C ILE A 256 10.57 9.53 15.89
N GLU A 257 11.81 9.82 16.28
CA GLU A 257 12.99 9.36 15.55
C GLU A 257 13.34 7.88 15.77
N ASN A 258 12.77 7.27 16.81
CA ASN A 258 13.03 5.90 17.18
C ASN A 258 12.34 4.90 16.24
N GLN A 259 13.12 4.00 15.64
CA GLN A 259 12.59 3.02 14.69
C GLN A 259 11.55 2.06 15.29
N GLN A 260 11.65 1.71 16.57
CA GLN A 260 10.69 0.85 17.24
C GLN A 260 9.36 1.58 17.46
N TYR A 261 9.40 2.85 17.86
CA TYR A 261 8.20 3.68 17.96
C TYR A 261 7.47 3.77 16.62
N GLN A 262 8.19 4.05 15.54
CA GLN A 262 7.62 4.13 14.19
C GLN A 262 7.00 2.79 13.74
N GLU A 263 7.61 1.66 14.10
CA GLU A 263 7.06 0.32 13.81
C GLU A 263 5.80 0.02 14.62
N THR A 264 5.77 0.43 15.89
CA THR A 264 4.59 0.31 16.76
C THR A 264 3.43 1.15 16.24
N VAL A 265 3.65 2.42 15.90
CA VAL A 265 2.61 3.29 15.32
C VAL A 265 2.07 2.70 14.01
N ALA A 266 2.96 2.19 13.14
CA ALA A 266 2.53 1.50 11.92
C ALA A 266 1.64 0.28 12.22
N GLN A 267 1.99 -0.49 13.25
CA GLN A 267 1.26 -1.70 13.65
C GLN A 267 -0.11 -1.37 14.25
N ASP A 268 -0.19 -0.28 14.99
CA ASP A 268 -1.44 0.21 15.54
C ASP A 268 -2.36 0.76 14.45
N VAL A 269 -1.81 1.44 13.43
CA VAL A 269 -2.56 1.86 12.24
C VAL A 269 -3.09 0.64 11.48
N GLU A 270 -2.27 -0.38 11.24
CA GLU A 270 -2.70 -1.62 10.59
C GLU A 270 -3.85 -2.30 11.37
N ASN A 271 -3.64 -2.51 12.67
CA ASN A 271 -4.64 -3.11 13.55
C ASN A 271 -5.95 -2.30 13.55
N GLY A 272 -5.84 -0.98 13.61
CA GLY A 272 -6.99 -0.06 13.62
C GLY A 272 -7.77 -0.11 12.30
N VAL A 273 -7.06 -0.13 11.16
CA VAL A 273 -7.68 -0.30 9.84
C VAL A 273 -8.36 -1.66 9.72
N ASN A 274 -7.70 -2.74 10.15
CA ASN A 274 -8.29 -4.08 10.13
C ASN A 274 -9.55 -4.15 11.01
N ASN A 275 -9.51 -3.58 12.22
CA ASN A 275 -10.67 -3.50 13.12
C ASN A 275 -11.81 -2.67 12.50
N TYR A 276 -11.50 -1.53 11.90
CA TYR A 276 -12.48 -0.69 11.21
C TYR A 276 -13.19 -1.48 10.11
N ILE A 277 -12.43 -2.16 9.25
CA ILE A 277 -12.96 -2.91 8.12
C ILE A 277 -13.87 -4.05 8.61
N ASN A 278 -13.40 -4.87 9.55
CA ASN A 278 -14.14 -6.04 10.04
C ASN A 278 -15.41 -5.70 10.82
N SER A 279 -15.52 -4.47 11.34
CA SER A 279 -16.70 -4.02 12.09
C SER A 279 -17.62 -3.12 11.26
N THR A 280 -17.29 -2.86 10.00
CA THR A 280 -18.09 -2.02 9.09
C THR A 280 -18.60 -2.79 7.87
N TYR A 281 -17.88 -3.80 7.42
CA TYR A 281 -18.20 -4.62 6.26
C TYR A 281 -18.21 -6.10 6.63
#